data_AF-A0A524KKA7-F1
#
_entry.id   AF-A0A524KKA7-F1
#
_cell.length_a   1.000
_cell.length_b   1.000
_cell.length_c   1.000
_cell.angle_alpha   90.00
_cell.angle_beta   90.00
_cell.angle_gamma   90.00
#
_symmetry.space_group_name_H-M   'P 1'
#
loop_
_entity.id
_entity.type
_entity.pdbx_description
1 polymer ?
#
loop_
_entity_poly.entity_id
_entity_poly.type
_entity_poly.pdbx_seq_one_letter_code
_entity_poly.pdbx_strand_id
1 'polypeptide(L)'
;HDDFESFVVALPEIDDPDALLDRLKAVAETHDVLRIKGFAAVAGKPMRLAVQGVGGRFRSSFDRPWPNAGARRGQVVVIGQTGLDRAAIEAHILD
;
A
#
# COMPACT_ATOMS: atom_id res chain seq x y z
N HIS A 1 -16.03 -9.55 19.33
CA HIS A 1 -15.31 -8.28 19.35
C HIS A 1 -14.46 -8.32 18.09
N ASP A 2 -14.69 -7.43 17.12
CA ASP A 2 -13.82 -7.38 15.95
C ASP A 2 -12.54 -6.67 16.40
N ASP A 3 -11.55 -7.46 16.80
CA ASP A 3 -10.27 -6.96 17.33
C ASP A 3 -9.38 -6.33 16.25
N PHE A 4 -9.91 -6.17 15.04
CA PHE A 4 -9.21 -5.71 13.86
C PHE A 4 -10.05 -4.72 13.06
N GLU A 5 -9.39 -3.76 12.43
CA GLU A 5 -9.98 -2.88 11.44
C GLU A 5 -9.15 -2.85 10.16
N SER A 6 -9.77 -2.37 9.08
CA SER A 6 -9.07 -2.15 7.82
C SER A 6 -9.63 -0.97 7.06
N PHE A 7 -8.77 -0.30 6.31
CA PHE A 7 -9.16 0.78 5.42
C PHE A 7 -8.32 0.78 4.15
N VAL A 8 -8.82 1.47 3.13
CA VAL A 8 -8.16 1.62 1.83
C VAL A 8 -7.49 2.97 1.76
N VAL A 9 -6.24 2.99 1.29
CA VAL A 9 -5.53 4.19 0.88
C VAL A 9 -5.35 4.14 -0.63
N ALA A 10 -5.86 5.15 -1.32
CA ALA A 10 -5.62 5.31 -2.75
C ALA A 10 -4.18 5.79 -2.96
N LEU A 11 -3.46 5.17 -3.88
CA LEU A 11 -2.09 5.55 -4.21
C LEU A 11 -2.08 6.33 -5.53
N PRO A 12 -1.33 7.44 -5.60
CA PRO A 12 -1.00 8.06 -6.88
C PRO A 12 -0.14 7.11 -7.72
N GLU A 13 0.08 7.49 -8.98
CA GLU A 13 1.17 6.87 -9.75
C GLU A 13 2.50 7.16 -9.06
N ILE A 14 3.34 6.13 -8.92
CA ILE A 14 4.65 6.21 -8.29
C ILE A 14 5.74 6.11 -9.34
N ASP A 15 6.89 6.74 -9.08
CA ASP A 15 8.07 6.62 -9.93
C ASP A 15 9.00 5.48 -9.48
N ASP A 16 9.10 5.26 -8.17
CA ASP A 16 10.03 4.31 -7.56
C ASP A 16 9.29 3.27 -6.66
N PRO A 17 9.25 1.99 -7.08
CA PRO A 17 8.75 0.88 -6.27
C PRO A 17 9.44 0.74 -4.91
N ASP A 18 10.75 0.94 -4.84
CA ASP A 18 11.52 0.69 -3.62
C ASP A 18 11.22 1.77 -2.57
N ALA A 19 11.12 3.03 -2.99
CA ALA A 19 10.64 4.13 -2.13
C ALA A 19 9.23 3.89 -1.57
N LEU A 20 8.31 3.31 -2.37
CA LEU A 20 7.01 2.89 -1.84
C LEU A 20 7.17 1.80 -0.77
N LEU A 21 7.98 0.77 -1.03
CA LEU A 21 8.17 -0.32 -0.06
C LEU A 21 8.78 0.17 1.26
N ASP A 22 9.74 1.09 1.20
CA ASP A 22 10.36 1.69 2.39
C ASP A 22 9.34 2.48 3.21
N ARG A 23 8.48 3.29 2.57
CA ARG A 23 7.37 3.98 3.27
C ARG A 23 6.39 3.00 3.90
N LEU A 24 5.97 1.96 3.17
CA LEU A 24 5.04 0.96 3.71
C LEU A 24 5.64 0.20 4.90
N LYS A 25 6.95 -0.07 4.87
CA LYS A 25 7.68 -0.65 5.99
C LYS A 25 7.69 0.28 7.19
N ALA A 26 8.05 1.56 6.99
CA ALA A 26 8.06 2.55 8.06
C ALA A 26 6.67 2.73 8.70
N VAL A 27 5.60 2.72 7.88
CA VAL A 27 4.21 2.73 8.35
C VAL A 27 3.91 1.52 9.24
N ALA A 28 4.32 0.32 8.81
CA ALA A 28 4.09 -0.90 9.58
C ALA A 28 4.83 -0.92 10.93
N GLU A 29 6.03 -0.34 10.98
CA GLU A 29 6.83 -0.25 12.20
C GLU A 29 6.36 0.88 13.14
N THR A 30 5.84 1.98 12.60
CA THR A 30 5.45 3.16 13.38
C THR A 30 4.03 3.10 13.92
N HIS A 31 3.11 2.51 13.14
CA HIS A 31 1.66 2.56 13.40
C HIS A 31 1.07 1.20 13.78
N ASP A 32 1.92 0.23 14.18
CA ASP A 32 1.53 -1.13 14.55
C ASP A 32 0.62 -1.83 13.52
N VAL A 33 0.81 -1.52 12.24
CA VAL A 33 0.04 -2.13 11.15
C VAL A 33 0.48 -3.57 10.96
N LEU A 34 -0.49 -4.49 11.03
CA LEU A 34 -0.24 -5.92 10.95
C LEU A 34 0.00 -6.38 9.51
N ARG A 35 -0.74 -5.82 8.56
CA ARG A 35 -0.64 -6.18 7.15
C ARG A 35 -1.01 -5.03 6.23
N ILE A 36 -0.24 -4.87 5.16
CA ILE A 36 -0.59 -4.01 4.03
C ILE A 36 -0.57 -4.87 2.76
N LYS A 37 -1.58 -4.73 1.90
CA LYS A 37 -1.61 -5.39 0.58
C LYS A 37 -2.28 -4.53 -0.46
N GLY A 38 -1.85 -4.60 -1.70
CA GLY A 38 -2.49 -3.83 -2.75
C GLY A 38 -1.73 -3.83 -4.06
N PHE A 39 -2.00 -2.81 -4.86
CA PHE A 39 -1.33 -2.60 -6.13
C PHE A 39 -0.96 -1.14 -6.29
N ALA A 40 0.18 -0.85 -6.91
CA ALA A 40 0.59 0.49 -7.28
C ALA A 40 0.75 0.60 -8.80
N ALA A 41 0.47 1.78 -9.34
CA ALA A 41 0.79 2.13 -10.72
C ALA A 41 2.20 2.71 -10.77
N VAL A 42 3.09 2.13 -11.58
CA VAL A 42 4.48 2.60 -11.71
C VAL A 42 4.66 3.34 -13.03
N ALA A 43 5.15 4.57 -12.99
CA ALA A 43 5.36 5.40 -14.17
C ALA A 43 6.10 4.64 -15.29
N GLY A 44 5.60 4.78 -16.52
CA GLY A 44 6.14 4.09 -17.69
C GLY A 44 5.96 2.56 -17.72
N LYS A 45 5.33 1.94 -16.71
CA LYS A 45 5.03 0.50 -16.70
C LYS A 45 3.54 0.24 -16.99
N PRO A 46 3.21 -0.62 -17.98
CA PRO A 46 1.82 -0.99 -18.28
C PRO A 46 1.25 -2.01 -17.29
N MET A 47 2.09 -2.56 -16.40
CA MET A 47 1.73 -3.57 -15.43
C MET A 47 1.42 -2.96 -14.07
N ARG A 48 0.52 -3.61 -13.32
CA ARG A 48 0.35 -3.31 -11.89
C ARG A 48 1.51 -3.89 -11.10
N LEU A 49 2.01 -3.14 -10.13
CA LEU A 49 2.94 -3.64 -9.13
C LEU A 49 2.11 -4.16 -7.95
N ALA A 50 2.05 -5.47 -7.75
CA ALA A 50 1.45 -6.03 -6.54
C ALA A 50 2.40 -5.83 -5.36
N VAL A 51 1.89 -5.31 -4.25
CA VAL A 51 2.64 -5.10 -3.00
C VAL A 51 1.94 -5.85 -1.87
N GLN A 52 2.74 -6.45 -0.99
CA GLN A 52 2.23 -7.08 0.22
C GLN A 52 3.31 -7.12 1.31
N GLY A 53 2.90 -6.90 2.55
CA GLY A 53 3.75 -7.04 3.71
C GLY A 53 2.97 -7.42 4.96
N VAL A 54 3.65 -8.12 5.87
CA VAL A 54 3.17 -8.48 7.21
C VAL A 54 4.22 -8.02 8.20
N GLY A 55 3.84 -7.15 9.14
CA GLY A 55 4.80 -6.34 9.90
C GLY A 55 5.77 -5.60 8.97
N GLY A 56 7.05 -5.51 9.34
CA GLY A 56 8.09 -4.81 8.55
C GLY A 56 8.65 -5.57 7.33
N ARG A 57 8.06 -6.72 6.92
CA ARG A 57 8.58 -7.52 5.79
C ARG A 57 7.70 -7.34 4.56
N PHE A 58 8.23 -6.63 3.57
CA PHE A 58 7.52 -6.32 2.33
C PHE A 58 8.14 -7.00 1.11
N ARG A 59 7.29 -7.31 0.13
CA ARG A 59 7.69 -7.75 -1.20
C ARG A 59 6.80 -7.13 -2.26
N SER A 60 7.34 -6.97 -3.46
CA SER A 60 6.59 -6.57 -4.63
C SER A 60 6.86 -7.49 -5.82
N SER A 61 5.89 -7.57 -6.73
CA SER A 61 6.02 -8.29 -8.00
C SER A 61 5.06 -7.71 -9.02
N PHE A 62 5.47 -7.59 -10.27
CA PHE A 62 4.53 -7.26 -11.34
C PHE A 62 3.56 -8.43 -11.55
N ASP A 63 2.25 -8.16 -11.46
CA ASP A 63 1.19 -9.18 -11.49
C ASP A 63 0.60 -9.33 -12.90
N ARG A 64 -0.16 -8.33 -13.35
CA ARG A 64 -0.79 -8.32 -14.68
C ARG A 64 -0.99 -6.90 -15.21
N PRO A 65 -1.21 -6.71 -16.53
CA PRO A 65 -1.51 -5.40 -17.10
C PRO A 65 -2.69 -4.68 -16.44
N TRP A 66 -2.69 -3.35 -16.52
CA TRP A 66 -3.86 -2.55 -16.17
C TRP A 66 -4.97 -2.77 -17.21
N PRO A 67 -6.24 -2.97 -16.79
CA PRO A 67 -7.36 -3.11 -17.72
C PRO A 67 -7.71 -1.76 -18.36
N ASN A 68 -7.11 -1.47 -19.52
CA ASN A 68 -7.28 -0.26 -20.35
C ASN A 68 -7.00 1.09 -19.66
N ALA A 69 -6.80 2.12 -20.49
CA ALA A 69 -6.22 3.43 -20.12
C ALA A 69 -6.97 4.27 -19.07
N GLY A 70 -8.15 3.83 -18.59
CA GLY A 70 -9.09 4.67 -17.86
C GLY A 70 -8.75 4.95 -16.38
N ALA A 71 -8.00 4.09 -15.70
CA ALA A 71 -7.61 4.35 -14.31
C ALA A 71 -6.50 3.41 -13.83
N ARG A 72 -5.24 3.79 -14.07
CA ARG A 72 -4.09 3.21 -13.36
C ARG A 72 -4.10 3.73 -11.91
N ARG A 73 -5.11 3.34 -11.14
CA ARG A 73 -5.29 3.75 -9.75
C ARG A 73 -4.72 2.71 -8.82
N GLY A 74 -3.62 3.07 -8.17
CA GLY A 74 -3.07 2.25 -7.09
C GLY A 74 -3.98 2.33 -5.86
N GLN A 75 -3.95 1.28 -5.07
CA GLN A 75 -4.57 1.27 -3.75
C GLN A 75 -3.93 0.20 -2.88
N VAL A 76 -3.82 0.48 -1.58
CA VAL A 76 -3.45 -0.49 -0.56
C VAL A 76 -4.54 -0.60 0.48
N VAL A 77 -4.72 -1.82 0.99
CA VAL A 77 -5.54 -2.12 2.16
C VAL A 77 -4.60 -2.23 3.34
N VAL A 78 -4.84 -1.40 4.36
CA VAL A 78 -4.16 -1.40 5.65
C VAL A 78 -5.01 -2.20 6.62
N ILE A 79 -4.41 -3.11 7.38
CA ILE A 79 -5.10 -3.98 8.35
C ILE A 79 -4.31 -3.96 9.66
N GLY A 80 -4.97 -3.69 10.77
CA GLY A 80 -4.39 -3.67 12.11
C GLY A 80 -5.43 -3.85 13.21
N GLN A 81 -5.02 -3.64 14.46
CA GLN A 81 -5.95 -3.69 15.61
C GLN A 81 -6.86 -2.46 15.62
N THR A 82 -8.03 -2.57 16.26
CA THR A 82 -8.92 -1.41 16.44
C THR A 82 -8.22 -0.24 17.14
N GLY A 83 -8.44 0.97 16.65
CA GLY A 83 -7.79 2.19 17.13
C GLY A 83 -6.67 2.72 16.22
N LEU A 84 -6.56 2.24 14.98
CA LEU A 84 -5.56 2.75 14.03
C LEU A 84 -5.80 4.24 13.76
N ASP A 85 -4.73 5.04 13.79
CA ASP A 85 -4.78 6.42 13.31
C ASP A 85 -4.76 6.44 11.78
N ARG A 86 -5.96 6.29 11.19
CA ARG A 86 -6.15 6.27 9.74
C ARG A 86 -5.55 7.51 9.07
N ALA A 87 -5.71 8.69 9.67
CA ALA A 87 -5.24 9.93 9.06
C ALA A 87 -3.72 10.01 9.04
N ALA A 88 -3.06 9.65 10.14
CA ALA A 88 -1.60 9.62 10.22
C ALA A 88 -0.99 8.54 9.30
N ILE A 89 -1.61 7.37 9.22
CA ILE A 89 -1.17 6.30 8.31
C ILE A 89 -1.33 6.72 6.86
N GLU A 90 -2.50 7.27 6.48
CA GLU A 90 -2.75 7.74 5.12
C GLU A 90 -1.77 8.84 4.72
N ALA A 91 -1.52 9.81 5.60
CA ALA A 91 -0.51 10.85 5.36
C ALA A 91 0.90 10.26 5.18
N HIS A 92 1.33 9.33 6.03
CA HIS A 92 2.66 8.72 5.96
C HIS A 92 2.84 7.84 4.69
N ILE A 93 1.76 7.24 4.18
CA ILE A 93 1.82 6.49 2.91
C ILE A 93 1.95 7.44 1.70
N LEU A 94 1.37 8.65 1.79
CA LEU A 94 1.24 9.59 0.68
C LEU A 94 2.34 10.66 0.62
N ASP A 95 3.17 10.77 1.65
CA ASP A 95 4.38 11.62 1.71
C ASP A 95 5.43 11.16 0.69
#